data_AF-A0A090SYF0-F1
#
_entry.id   AF-A0A090SYF0-F1
#
_cell.length_a   1.000
_cell.length_b   1.000
_cell.length_c   1.000
_cell.angle_alpha   90.00
_cell.angle_beta   90.00
_cell.angle_gamma   90.00
#
_symmetry.space_group_name_H-M   'P 1'
#
loop_
_entity.id
_entity.type
_entity.pdbx_description
1 polymer ?
#
loop_
_entity_poly.entity_id
_entity_poly.type
_entity_poly.pdbx_seq_one_letter_code
_entity_poly.pdbx_strand_id
1 'polypeptide(L)'
;MLAKQGTKKVIIGKDTRISGYMLESALEAGLSAAGLKAIFTGPLPTPAVAYLTQTFRAEAGIVISASHNPYYDNGIKFFSSEGTKLPDAIELAIEEELDKDIECVESSELGKASRLNDAAGRYIEFCKSTFPHNLSLAGLKIVIDCAHGATYKIAPSVFKELGADVVAIGVDPDGTNINAEVGATDVRALQAKVVEENAALGLAFDGDGDRIIMVDHLGNKVDGDQIAYIIARDALRRGELKGGVVGT
;
A
#
# COMPACT_ATOMS: atom_id res chain seq x y z
N MET A 1 23.63 12.09 -3.92
CA MET A 1 22.73 11.55 -4.96
C MET A 1 22.83 10.04 -4.99
N LEU A 2 21.69 9.34 -4.94
CA LEU A 2 21.51 7.88 -4.85
C LEU A 2 22.36 7.06 -5.85
N ALA A 3 22.80 7.67 -6.95
CA ALA A 3 23.64 7.02 -7.96
C ALA A 3 25.13 6.87 -7.59
N LYS A 4 25.63 7.62 -6.60
CA LYS A 4 27.07 7.70 -6.28
C LYS A 4 27.55 6.62 -5.29
N GLN A 5 26.66 5.97 -4.53
CA GLN A 5 26.97 4.91 -3.56
C GLN A 5 25.77 3.95 -3.39
N GLY A 6 26.01 2.71 -2.96
CA GLY A 6 24.94 1.74 -2.63
C GLY A 6 24.53 0.80 -3.77
N THR A 7 23.37 0.16 -3.63
CA THR A 7 22.85 -0.86 -4.57
C THR A 7 22.30 -0.28 -5.88
N LYS A 8 22.09 1.05 -5.92
CA LYS A 8 21.44 1.80 -7.00
C LYS A 8 20.02 1.31 -7.35
N LYS A 9 19.36 0.56 -6.46
CA LYS A 9 18.01 0.01 -6.70
C LYS A 9 16.94 0.95 -6.18
N VAL A 10 15.88 1.12 -6.96
CA VAL A 10 14.66 1.82 -6.56
C VAL A 10 13.47 0.90 -6.80
N ILE A 11 12.70 0.62 -5.76
CA ILE A 11 11.46 -0.17 -5.86
C ILE A 11 10.33 0.79 -6.24
N ILE A 12 9.55 0.46 -7.27
CA ILE A 12 8.45 1.30 -7.74
C ILE A 12 7.18 0.47 -7.76
N GLY A 13 6.19 0.90 -6.99
CA GLY A 13 4.83 0.39 -7.04
C GLY A 13 3.83 1.48 -7.38
N LYS A 14 2.58 1.08 -7.58
CA LYS A 14 1.49 2.00 -7.88
C LYS A 14 0.15 1.46 -7.39
N ASP A 15 -0.86 2.31 -7.37
CA ASP A 15 -2.24 1.84 -7.33
C ASP A 15 -2.75 1.48 -8.74
N THR A 16 -4.06 1.41 -8.90
CA THR A 16 -4.73 0.94 -10.12
C THR A 16 -5.09 2.06 -11.09
N ARG A 17 -4.77 3.33 -10.80
CA ARG A 17 -5.12 4.47 -11.66
C ARG A 17 -4.50 4.35 -13.05
N ILE A 18 -5.28 4.70 -14.07
CA ILE A 18 -4.83 4.72 -15.47
C ILE A 18 -3.62 5.63 -15.71
N SER A 19 -3.55 6.77 -15.01
CA SER A 19 -2.40 7.70 -15.09
C SER A 19 -1.10 7.09 -14.55
N GLY A 20 -1.20 6.04 -13.73
CA GLY A 20 -0.04 5.34 -13.18
C GLY A 20 0.86 4.73 -14.24
N TYR A 21 0.34 4.29 -15.40
CA TYR A 21 1.16 3.77 -16.50
C TYR A 21 2.08 4.86 -17.09
N MET A 22 1.53 6.05 -17.31
CA MET A 22 2.28 7.19 -17.86
C MET A 22 3.37 7.64 -16.88
N LEU A 23 3.02 7.80 -15.60
CA LEU A 23 3.95 8.24 -14.56
C LEU A 23 5.05 7.21 -14.28
N GLU A 24 4.72 5.91 -14.33
CA GLU A 24 5.70 4.81 -14.20
C GLU A 24 6.75 4.89 -15.31
N SER A 25 6.35 5.12 -16.56
CA SER A 25 7.29 5.29 -17.68
C SER A 25 8.15 6.55 -17.57
N ALA A 26 7.59 7.67 -17.08
CA ALA A 26 8.35 8.89 -16.86
C ALA A 26 9.42 8.72 -15.77
N LEU A 27 9.05 8.07 -14.65
CA LEU A 27 9.98 7.72 -13.58
C LEU A 27 11.07 6.75 -14.06
N GLU A 28 10.72 5.75 -14.87
CA GLU A 28 11.68 4.82 -15.48
C GLU A 28 12.75 5.57 -16.27
N ALA A 29 12.32 6.50 -17.14
CA ALA A 29 13.21 7.26 -17.99
C ALA A 29 14.17 8.13 -17.15
N GLY A 30 13.64 8.89 -16.19
CA GLY A 30 14.45 9.75 -15.32
C GLY A 30 15.46 8.96 -14.47
N LEU A 31 15.02 7.87 -13.84
CA LEU A 31 15.90 7.02 -13.03
C LEU A 31 16.98 6.34 -13.88
N SER A 32 16.63 5.88 -15.08
CA SER A 32 17.59 5.25 -15.99
C SER A 32 18.65 6.23 -16.47
N ALA A 33 18.24 7.47 -16.81
CA ALA A 33 19.15 8.56 -17.17
C ALA A 33 20.10 8.94 -16.01
N ALA A 34 19.67 8.77 -14.76
CA ALA A 34 20.50 8.95 -13.57
C ALA A 34 21.37 7.72 -13.20
N GLY A 35 21.33 6.64 -13.99
CA GLY A 35 22.08 5.41 -13.72
C GLY A 35 21.49 4.52 -12.60
N LEU A 36 20.23 4.73 -12.23
CA LEU A 36 19.52 3.98 -11.19
C LEU A 36 18.72 2.81 -11.80
N LYS A 37 18.62 1.70 -11.05
CA LYS A 37 17.90 0.49 -11.45
C LYS A 37 16.48 0.54 -10.91
N ALA A 38 15.51 0.79 -11.79
CA ALA A 38 14.09 0.74 -11.47
C ALA A 38 13.59 -0.72 -11.40
N ILE A 39 12.91 -1.07 -10.32
CA ILE A 39 12.34 -2.39 -10.10
C ILE A 39 10.83 -2.22 -9.87
N PHE A 40 10.04 -2.63 -10.87
CA PHE A 40 8.59 -2.45 -10.87
C PHE A 40 7.87 -3.62 -10.22
N THR A 41 6.97 -3.34 -9.28
CA THR A 41 6.12 -4.35 -8.64
C THR A 41 4.75 -4.48 -9.30
N GLY A 42 4.35 -3.49 -10.11
CA GLY A 42 2.97 -3.34 -10.58
C GLY A 42 2.05 -2.79 -9.47
N PRO A 43 0.73 -3.02 -9.56
CA PRO A 43 -0.19 -2.63 -8.49
C PRO A 43 0.17 -3.29 -7.15
N LEU A 44 0.50 -2.47 -6.16
CA LEU A 44 0.93 -2.94 -4.84
C LEU A 44 0.66 -1.86 -3.78
N PRO A 45 0.12 -2.21 -2.60
CA PRO A 45 -0.18 -1.21 -1.57
C PRO A 45 1.04 -0.40 -1.14
N THR A 46 0.83 0.86 -0.77
CA THR A 46 1.86 1.75 -0.22
C THR A 46 2.72 1.09 0.87
N PRO A 47 2.15 0.46 1.93
CA PRO A 47 2.96 -0.20 2.96
C PRO A 47 3.79 -1.37 2.45
N ALA A 48 3.38 -2.03 1.37
CA ALA A 48 4.14 -3.12 0.77
C ALA A 48 5.38 -2.64 0.04
N VAL A 49 5.31 -1.49 -0.64
CA VAL A 49 6.49 -0.87 -1.27
C VAL A 49 7.51 -0.45 -0.22
N ALA A 50 7.06 0.14 0.89
CA ALA A 50 7.93 0.47 2.02
C ALA A 50 8.65 -0.77 2.58
N TYR A 51 7.90 -1.86 2.82
CA TYR A 51 8.45 -3.15 3.28
C TYR A 51 9.46 -3.76 2.30
N LEU A 52 9.14 -3.80 1.01
CA LEU A 52 10.01 -4.38 -0.01
C LEU A 52 11.27 -3.53 -0.21
N THR A 53 11.19 -2.21 -0.04
CA THR A 53 12.34 -1.31 -0.09
C THR A 53 13.40 -1.73 0.92
N GLN A 54 13.00 -1.94 2.19
CA GLN A 54 13.90 -2.43 3.24
C GLN A 54 14.43 -3.84 2.92
N THR A 55 13.52 -4.77 2.58
CA THR A 55 13.85 -6.19 2.41
C THR A 55 14.79 -6.44 1.24
N PHE A 56 14.68 -5.66 0.15
CA PHE A 56 15.55 -5.74 -1.02
C PHE A 56 16.82 -4.88 -0.89
N ARG A 57 16.99 -4.19 0.24
CA ARG A 57 18.07 -3.21 0.48
C ARG A 57 18.15 -2.19 -0.65
N ALA A 58 16.99 -1.72 -1.09
CA ALA A 58 16.90 -0.66 -2.08
C ALA A 58 17.22 0.68 -1.43
N GLU A 59 17.71 1.61 -2.24
CA GLU A 59 18.07 2.95 -1.76
C GLU A 59 16.83 3.80 -1.48
N ALA A 60 15.75 3.54 -2.24
CA ALA A 60 14.48 4.22 -2.08
C ALA A 60 13.31 3.35 -2.59
N GLY A 61 12.12 3.67 -2.09
CA GLY A 61 10.83 3.19 -2.60
C GLY A 61 10.04 4.35 -3.18
N ILE A 62 9.30 4.10 -4.25
CA ILE A 62 8.40 5.06 -4.88
C ILE A 62 7.02 4.43 -5.03
N VAL A 63 5.99 5.17 -4.62
CA VAL A 63 4.60 4.78 -4.88
C VAL A 63 3.93 5.85 -5.72
N ILE A 64 3.34 5.43 -6.83
CA ILE A 64 2.52 6.28 -7.70
C ILE A 64 1.07 6.11 -7.26
N SER A 65 0.57 7.07 -6.47
CA SER A 65 -0.80 7.07 -5.97
C SER A 65 -1.22 8.42 -5.39
N ALA A 66 -2.52 8.71 -5.45
CA ALA A 66 -3.18 9.74 -4.66
C ALA A 66 -4.10 9.16 -3.56
N SER A 67 -3.82 7.96 -3.04
CA SER A 67 -4.55 7.32 -1.94
C SER A 67 -6.07 7.26 -2.22
N HIS A 68 -6.88 7.83 -1.36
CA HIS A 68 -8.34 7.87 -1.40
C HIS A 68 -8.94 8.86 -2.42
N ASN A 69 -8.14 9.65 -3.14
CA ASN A 69 -8.67 10.62 -4.10
C ASN A 69 -9.38 9.96 -5.30
N PRO A 70 -10.24 10.69 -6.04
CA PRO A 70 -10.84 10.19 -7.28
C PRO A 70 -9.81 9.88 -8.37
N TYR A 71 -10.12 8.99 -9.33
CA TYR A 71 -9.17 8.43 -10.30
C TYR A 71 -8.35 9.44 -11.14
N TYR A 72 -8.87 10.66 -11.34
CA TYR A 72 -8.22 11.70 -12.13
C TYR A 72 -7.04 12.38 -11.41
N ASP A 73 -6.95 12.25 -10.09
CA ASP A 73 -5.79 12.68 -9.31
C ASP A 73 -4.71 11.60 -9.31
N ASN A 74 -3.44 12.01 -9.15
CA ASN A 74 -2.34 11.10 -8.85
C ASN A 74 -1.23 11.84 -8.08
N GLY A 75 -0.25 11.12 -7.57
CA GLY A 75 0.86 11.65 -6.80
C GLY A 75 2.03 10.68 -6.75
N ILE A 76 3.14 11.14 -6.18
CA ILE A 76 4.36 10.34 -6.01
C ILE A 76 4.76 10.42 -4.54
N LYS A 77 4.80 9.27 -3.85
CA LYS A 77 5.28 9.14 -2.47
C LYS A 77 6.67 8.50 -2.50
N PHE A 78 7.61 9.04 -1.74
CA PHE A 78 8.96 8.49 -1.62
C PHE A 78 9.22 7.89 -0.23
N PHE A 79 9.94 6.78 -0.21
CA PHE A 79 10.39 6.08 0.99
C PHE A 79 11.91 5.99 1.00
N SER A 80 12.50 6.18 2.18
CA SER A 80 13.92 5.95 2.42
C SER A 80 14.26 4.45 2.34
N SER A 81 15.55 4.12 2.36
CA SER A 81 16.03 2.74 2.51
C SER A 81 15.57 2.07 3.81
N GLU A 82 15.18 2.87 4.81
CA GLU A 82 14.56 2.43 6.07
C GLU A 82 13.04 2.28 5.95
N GLY A 83 12.45 2.39 4.75
CA GLY A 83 11.00 2.22 4.52
C GLY A 83 10.13 3.29 5.20
N THR A 84 10.72 4.41 5.62
CA THR A 84 10.03 5.55 6.24
C THR A 84 9.87 6.67 5.22
N LYS A 85 8.96 7.63 5.48
CA LYS A 85 8.86 8.85 4.66
C LYS A 85 10.24 9.54 4.60
N LEU A 86 10.58 10.13 3.46
CA LEU A 86 11.79 10.92 3.34
C LEU A 86 11.82 12.04 4.40
N PRO A 87 12.99 12.31 5.02
CA PRO A 87 13.16 13.48 5.87
C PRO A 87 12.99 14.77 5.07
N ASP A 88 12.45 15.82 5.70
CA ASP A 88 12.21 17.14 5.07
C ASP A 88 13.46 17.70 4.37
N ALA A 89 14.66 17.52 4.95
CA ALA A 89 15.90 17.97 4.34
C ALA A 89 16.21 17.30 2.99
N ILE A 90 15.76 16.06 2.78
CA ILE A 90 15.88 15.36 1.50
C ILE A 90 14.79 15.82 0.54
N GLU A 91 13.57 16.08 1.02
CA GLU A 91 12.49 16.65 0.19
C GLU A 91 12.92 18.01 -0.39
N LEU A 92 13.45 18.91 0.44
CA LEU A 92 14.00 20.20 0.01
C LEU A 92 15.16 20.05 -0.99
N ALA A 93 16.06 19.08 -0.76
CA ALA A 93 17.14 18.81 -1.70
C ALA A 93 16.64 18.30 -3.06
N ILE A 94 15.53 17.54 -3.09
CA ILE A 94 14.89 17.13 -4.35
C ILE A 94 14.28 18.35 -5.05
N GLU A 95 13.60 19.24 -4.31
CA GLU A 95 13.02 20.47 -4.86
C GLU A 95 14.09 21.36 -5.50
N GLU A 96 15.25 21.53 -4.85
CA GLU A 96 16.37 22.29 -5.41
C GLU A 96 16.94 21.68 -6.70
N GLU A 97 16.82 20.37 -6.90
CA GLU A 97 17.26 19.70 -8.13
C GLU A 97 16.23 19.82 -9.27
N LEU A 98 14.96 20.09 -8.98
CA LEU A 98 13.91 20.25 -10.01
C LEU A 98 14.13 21.48 -10.90
N ASP A 99 14.79 22.52 -10.37
CA ASP A 99 15.11 23.74 -11.10
C ASP A 99 16.40 23.65 -11.95
N LYS A 100 17.09 22.50 -11.89
CA LYS A 100 18.35 22.27 -12.62
C LYS A 100 18.11 21.54 -13.92
N ASP A 101 19.05 21.68 -14.85
CA ASP A 101 19.04 20.92 -16.10
C ASP A 101 19.22 19.42 -15.81
N ILE A 102 18.48 18.59 -16.55
CA ILE A 102 18.61 17.13 -16.46
C ILE A 102 19.93 16.69 -17.09
N GLU A 103 20.80 16.11 -16.27
CA GLU A 103 22.02 15.44 -16.73
C GLU A 103 21.77 13.95 -16.93
N CYS A 104 22.25 13.42 -18.05
CA CYS A 104 22.23 11.99 -18.33
C CYS A 104 23.63 11.41 -18.12
N VAL A 105 23.72 10.25 -17.45
CA VAL A 105 24.97 9.49 -17.35
C VAL A 105 25.39 8.97 -18.72
N GLU A 106 26.65 8.56 -18.82
CA GLU A 106 27.17 7.94 -20.03
C GLU A 106 26.35 6.70 -20.44
N SER A 107 26.26 6.43 -21.74
CA SER A 107 25.44 5.34 -22.29
C SER A 107 25.71 3.96 -21.66
N SER A 108 26.95 3.71 -21.22
CA SER A 108 27.37 2.48 -20.55
C SER A 108 26.94 2.38 -19.08
N GLU A 109 26.55 3.50 -18.48
CA GLU A 109 26.15 3.61 -17.06
C GLU A 109 24.63 3.73 -16.87
N LEU A 110 23.86 3.76 -17.96
CA LEU A 110 22.41 3.82 -17.91
C LEU A 110 21.82 2.72 -17.02
N GLY A 111 20.82 3.14 -16.23
CA GLY A 111 20.07 2.26 -15.37
C GLY A 111 19.29 1.20 -16.14
N LYS A 112 19.09 0.03 -15.51
CA LYS A 112 18.26 -1.04 -16.08
C LYS A 112 16.95 -1.13 -15.34
N ALA A 113 15.86 -1.29 -16.09
CA ALA A 113 14.55 -1.63 -15.57
C ALA A 113 14.37 -3.15 -15.43
N SER A 114 13.66 -3.58 -14.38
CA SER A 114 13.20 -4.96 -14.22
C SER A 114 11.85 -5.02 -13.52
N ARG A 115 11.18 -6.18 -13.60
CA ARG A 115 9.91 -6.43 -12.91
C ARG A 115 10.10 -7.45 -11.79
N LEU A 116 9.54 -7.16 -10.61
CA LEU A 116 9.49 -8.06 -9.47
C LEU A 116 8.13 -8.78 -9.45
N ASN A 117 8.05 -9.90 -10.16
CA ASN A 117 6.79 -10.61 -10.40
C ASN A 117 6.19 -11.27 -9.14
N ASP A 118 7.00 -11.52 -8.10
CA ASP A 118 6.57 -12.19 -6.86
C ASP A 118 6.32 -11.21 -5.69
N ALA A 119 6.33 -9.90 -5.94
CA ALA A 119 6.16 -8.85 -4.94
C ALA A 119 4.89 -9.04 -4.09
N ALA A 120 3.77 -9.34 -4.75
CA ALA A 120 2.49 -9.59 -4.09
C ALA A 120 2.56 -10.77 -3.11
N GLY A 121 3.10 -11.92 -3.57
CA GLY A 121 3.24 -13.11 -2.74
C GLY A 121 4.14 -12.87 -1.52
N ARG A 122 5.26 -12.16 -1.70
CA ARG A 122 6.16 -11.80 -0.58
C ARG A 122 5.47 -10.96 0.49
N TYR A 123 4.63 -10.01 0.07
CA TYR A 123 3.90 -9.16 1.00
C TYR A 123 2.73 -9.91 1.67
N ILE A 124 2.04 -10.80 0.95
CA ILE A 124 1.03 -11.70 1.52
C ILE A 124 1.64 -12.55 2.64
N GLU A 125 2.80 -13.17 2.39
CA GLU A 125 3.52 -13.95 3.42
C GLU A 125 3.93 -13.10 4.62
N PHE A 126 4.41 -11.88 4.39
CA PHE A 126 4.72 -10.95 5.46
C PHE A 126 3.49 -10.65 6.33
N CYS A 127 2.36 -10.27 5.73
CA CYS A 127 1.12 -9.99 6.46
C CYS A 127 0.69 -11.20 7.30
N LYS A 128 0.69 -12.41 6.73
CA LYS A 128 0.37 -13.63 7.48
C LYS A 128 1.34 -13.91 8.62
N SER A 129 2.64 -13.64 8.44
CA SER A 129 3.65 -13.86 9.48
C SER A 129 3.46 -13.01 10.73
N THR A 130 2.72 -11.89 10.62
CA THR A 130 2.35 -11.04 11.77
C THR A 130 1.15 -11.57 12.55
N PHE A 131 0.43 -12.57 12.03
CA PHE A 131 -0.71 -13.18 12.69
C PHE A 131 -0.24 -14.36 13.57
N PRO A 132 -0.72 -14.50 14.82
CA PRO A 132 -0.27 -15.57 15.71
C PRO A 132 -0.50 -16.97 15.12
N HIS A 133 0.54 -17.79 15.04
CA HIS A 133 0.50 -19.12 14.40
C HIS A 133 -0.48 -20.11 15.04
N ASN A 134 -0.86 -19.89 16.29
CA ASN A 134 -1.82 -20.73 17.01
C ASN A 134 -3.28 -20.33 16.78
N LEU A 135 -3.53 -19.26 16.02
CA LEU A 135 -4.85 -18.77 15.67
C LEU A 135 -5.17 -19.04 14.19
N SER A 136 -6.46 -19.06 13.87
CA SER A 136 -6.97 -19.08 12.51
C SER A 136 -8.25 -18.24 12.44
N LEU A 137 -8.56 -17.74 11.25
CA LEU A 137 -9.82 -17.07 10.95
C LEU A 137 -10.92 -18.05 10.50
N ALA A 138 -10.69 -19.36 10.60
CA ALA A 138 -11.68 -20.38 10.28
C ALA A 138 -12.99 -20.16 11.02
N GLY A 139 -14.10 -20.24 10.28
CA GLY A 139 -15.46 -20.00 10.80
C GLY A 139 -15.88 -18.53 10.81
N LEU A 140 -14.99 -17.59 10.44
CA LEU A 140 -15.36 -16.19 10.23
C LEU A 140 -15.64 -15.95 8.74
N LYS A 141 -16.84 -15.47 8.44
CA LYS A 141 -17.14 -14.84 7.15
C LYS A 141 -16.79 -13.35 7.22
N ILE A 142 -15.97 -12.86 6.30
CA ILE A 142 -15.48 -11.48 6.24
C ILE A 142 -15.76 -10.90 4.86
N VAL A 143 -16.37 -9.71 4.82
CA VAL A 143 -16.49 -8.94 3.58
C VAL A 143 -15.29 -8.00 3.46
N ILE A 144 -14.64 -7.97 2.30
CA ILE A 144 -13.46 -7.14 2.06
C ILE A 144 -13.73 -6.23 0.87
N ASP A 145 -13.67 -4.93 1.09
CA ASP A 145 -13.70 -3.90 0.07
C ASP A 145 -12.29 -3.37 -0.19
N CYS A 146 -11.78 -3.58 -1.41
CA CYS A 146 -10.44 -3.16 -1.82
C CYS A 146 -10.44 -1.85 -2.62
N ALA A 147 -11.55 -1.12 -2.68
CA ALA A 147 -11.68 0.18 -3.35
C ALA A 147 -11.35 0.20 -4.84
N HIS A 148 -11.35 -0.95 -5.52
CA HIS A 148 -10.73 -1.16 -6.83
C HIS A 148 -9.27 -0.68 -6.87
N GLY A 149 -8.58 -0.71 -5.72
CA GLY A 149 -7.25 -0.15 -5.49
C GLY A 149 -6.14 -1.20 -5.43
N ALA A 150 -5.02 -0.81 -4.84
CA ALA A 150 -3.79 -1.59 -4.80
C ALA A 150 -3.90 -2.91 -4.01
N THR A 151 -4.88 -3.01 -3.10
CA THR A 151 -5.10 -4.18 -2.24
C THR A 151 -5.93 -5.28 -2.91
N TYR A 152 -6.47 -5.07 -4.12
CA TYR A 152 -7.47 -5.94 -4.76
C TYR A 152 -7.11 -7.44 -4.88
N LYS A 153 -5.81 -7.75 -5.02
CA LYS A 153 -5.28 -9.13 -5.01
C LYS A 153 -4.71 -9.55 -3.67
N ILE A 154 -4.30 -8.59 -2.85
CA ILE A 154 -3.53 -8.81 -1.63
C ILE A 154 -4.45 -9.13 -0.48
N ALA A 155 -5.37 -8.21 -0.15
CA ALA A 155 -6.20 -8.34 1.04
C ALA A 155 -7.05 -9.63 1.00
N PRO A 156 -7.80 -9.94 -0.08
CA PRO A 156 -8.58 -11.19 -0.11
C PRO A 156 -7.72 -12.44 0.08
N SER A 157 -6.52 -12.47 -0.51
CA SER A 157 -5.59 -13.61 -0.38
C SER A 157 -5.09 -13.78 1.05
N VAL A 158 -4.69 -12.69 1.73
CA VAL A 158 -4.24 -12.75 3.13
C VAL A 158 -5.31 -13.38 4.04
N PHE A 159 -6.55 -12.87 3.99
CA PHE A 159 -7.60 -13.36 4.88
C PHE A 159 -8.06 -14.78 4.53
N LYS A 160 -8.13 -15.12 3.24
CA LYS A 160 -8.47 -16.48 2.79
C LYS A 160 -7.42 -17.51 3.21
N GLU A 161 -6.14 -17.18 3.08
CA GLU A 161 -5.04 -18.07 3.48
C GLU A 161 -4.91 -18.22 5.01
N LEU A 162 -5.41 -17.26 5.79
CA LEU A 162 -5.57 -17.37 7.25
C LEU A 162 -6.82 -18.18 7.67
N GLY A 163 -7.64 -18.61 6.70
CA GLY A 163 -8.77 -19.51 6.89
C GLY A 163 -10.16 -18.88 6.89
N ALA A 164 -10.29 -17.57 6.63
CA ALA A 164 -11.59 -16.91 6.58
C ALA A 164 -12.40 -17.31 5.32
N ASP A 165 -13.72 -17.29 5.44
CA ASP A 165 -14.63 -17.25 4.29
C ASP A 165 -14.73 -15.80 3.80
N VAL A 166 -14.21 -15.51 2.61
CA VAL A 166 -14.02 -14.14 2.12
C VAL A 166 -15.01 -13.81 1.01
N VAL A 167 -15.79 -12.75 1.21
CA VAL A 167 -16.59 -12.10 0.17
C VAL A 167 -15.89 -10.80 -0.24
N ALA A 168 -15.33 -10.75 -1.44
CA ALA A 168 -14.58 -9.60 -1.92
C ALA A 168 -15.45 -8.69 -2.81
N ILE A 169 -15.41 -7.38 -2.56
CA ILE A 169 -15.97 -6.31 -3.39
C ILE A 169 -14.88 -5.29 -3.70
N GLY A 170 -15.09 -4.44 -4.71
CA GLY A 170 -14.07 -3.47 -5.10
C GLY A 170 -12.77 -4.13 -5.56
N VAL A 171 -12.83 -5.27 -6.26
CA VAL A 171 -11.65 -6.07 -6.67
C VAL A 171 -11.45 -6.20 -8.18
N ASP A 172 -12.18 -5.43 -8.98
CA ASP A 172 -12.10 -5.46 -10.44
C ASP A 172 -11.70 -4.08 -11.00
N PRO A 173 -10.42 -3.67 -10.86
CA PRO A 173 -9.97 -2.35 -11.29
C PRO A 173 -9.95 -2.21 -12.81
N ASP A 174 -10.49 -1.11 -13.33
CA ASP A 174 -10.48 -0.78 -14.77
C ASP A 174 -9.59 0.42 -15.14
N GLY A 175 -8.96 1.05 -14.14
CA GLY A 175 -8.14 2.25 -14.30
C GLY A 175 -8.85 3.56 -13.95
N THR A 176 -10.18 3.55 -13.87
CA THR A 176 -11.04 4.72 -13.65
C THR A 176 -12.04 4.56 -12.50
N ASN A 177 -12.23 3.34 -11.99
CA ASN A 177 -13.18 3.03 -10.93
C ASN A 177 -12.60 3.01 -9.50
N ILE A 178 -11.32 3.36 -9.32
CA ILE A 178 -10.70 3.43 -7.98
C ILE A 178 -11.47 4.41 -7.07
N ASN A 179 -11.76 3.98 -5.84
CA ASN A 179 -12.50 4.72 -4.82
C ASN A 179 -13.93 5.16 -5.23
N ALA A 180 -14.45 4.71 -6.37
CA ALA A 180 -15.77 5.11 -6.87
C ALA A 180 -16.87 4.34 -6.14
N GLU A 181 -17.52 4.99 -5.16
CA GLU A 181 -18.63 4.43 -4.37
C GLU A 181 -18.26 3.19 -3.54
N VAL A 182 -16.95 3.03 -3.26
CA VAL A 182 -16.37 1.91 -2.51
C VAL A 182 -15.19 2.39 -1.67
N GLY A 183 -14.71 1.53 -0.78
CA GLY A 183 -13.49 1.73 0.00
C GLY A 183 -13.68 2.51 1.30
N ALA A 184 -12.58 2.81 1.98
CA ALA A 184 -12.58 3.39 3.33
C ALA A 184 -13.32 4.74 3.44
N THR A 185 -13.41 5.50 2.34
CA THR A 185 -14.13 6.78 2.28
C THR A 185 -15.62 6.62 2.00
N ASP A 186 -16.05 5.49 1.43
CA ASP A 186 -17.45 5.19 1.16
C ASP A 186 -17.78 3.73 1.48
N VAL A 187 -18.15 3.50 2.75
CA VAL A 187 -18.42 2.16 3.26
C VAL A 187 -19.84 1.67 3.02
N ARG A 188 -20.68 2.43 2.29
CA ARG A 188 -22.11 2.07 2.12
C ARG A 188 -22.29 0.71 1.47
N ALA A 189 -21.51 0.44 0.41
CA ALA A 189 -21.51 -0.86 -0.27
C ALA A 189 -21.06 -1.99 0.67
N LEU A 190 -20.01 -1.75 1.46
CA LEU A 190 -19.52 -2.70 2.46
C LEU A 190 -20.58 -2.99 3.55
N GLN A 191 -21.22 -1.94 4.10
CA GLN A 191 -22.26 -2.09 5.13
C GLN A 191 -23.43 -2.94 4.65
N ALA A 192 -23.94 -2.64 3.45
CA ALA A 192 -25.00 -3.43 2.84
C ALA A 192 -24.59 -4.89 2.65
N LYS A 193 -23.38 -5.13 2.10
CA LYS A 193 -22.89 -6.48 1.83
C LYS A 193 -22.63 -7.29 3.10
N VAL A 194 -22.14 -6.66 4.19
CA VAL A 194 -21.95 -7.35 5.49
C VAL A 194 -23.27 -7.89 6.03
N VAL A 195 -24.33 -7.08 6.01
CA VAL A 195 -25.65 -7.48 6.49
C VAL A 195 -26.28 -8.53 5.57
N GLU A 196 -26.19 -8.34 4.25
CA GLU A 196 -26.68 -9.30 3.24
C GLU A 196 -26.06 -10.69 3.44
N GLU A 197 -24.75 -10.73 3.66
CA GLU A 197 -23.98 -11.97 3.80
C GLU A 197 -24.04 -12.59 5.20
N ASN A 198 -24.64 -11.90 6.18
CA ASN A 198 -24.54 -12.22 7.60
C ASN A 198 -23.06 -12.41 8.02
N ALA A 199 -22.18 -11.54 7.53
CA ALA A 199 -20.75 -11.61 7.80
C ALA A 199 -20.44 -11.16 9.23
N ALA A 200 -19.36 -11.71 9.81
CA ALA A 200 -18.93 -11.35 11.15
C ALA A 200 -18.38 -9.91 11.22
N LEU A 201 -17.76 -9.45 10.13
CA LEU A 201 -17.28 -8.10 9.96
C LEU A 201 -17.02 -7.76 8.48
N GLY A 202 -16.88 -6.48 8.20
CA GLY A 202 -16.39 -5.92 6.95
C GLY A 202 -15.08 -5.15 7.14
N LEU A 203 -14.22 -5.18 6.13
CA LEU A 203 -12.97 -4.43 6.06
C LEU A 203 -12.94 -3.60 4.78
N ALA A 204 -12.84 -2.28 4.88
CA ALA A 204 -12.68 -1.38 3.74
C ALA A 204 -11.29 -0.76 3.74
N PHE A 205 -10.54 -1.00 2.67
CA PHE A 205 -9.27 -0.33 2.39
C PHE A 205 -9.52 0.89 1.49
N ASP A 206 -8.57 1.82 1.44
CA ASP A 206 -8.56 2.88 0.43
C ASP A 206 -7.70 2.50 -0.79
N GLY A 207 -7.63 3.41 -1.77
CA GLY A 207 -7.03 3.16 -3.08
C GLY A 207 -5.60 2.61 -3.06
N ASP A 208 -4.76 2.98 -2.09
CA ASP A 208 -3.39 2.47 -1.95
C ASP A 208 -3.15 1.63 -0.69
N GLY A 209 -4.20 1.38 0.10
CA GLY A 209 -4.17 0.46 1.22
C GLY A 209 -3.34 0.94 2.41
N ASP A 210 -3.23 2.25 2.62
CA ASP A 210 -2.65 2.82 3.84
C ASP A 210 -3.72 3.16 4.91
N ARG A 211 -5.01 3.10 4.54
CA ARG A 211 -6.15 3.27 5.48
C ARG A 211 -7.00 2.01 5.58
N ILE A 212 -7.63 1.85 6.74
CA ILE A 212 -8.63 0.83 6.98
C ILE A 212 -9.80 1.40 7.78
N ILE A 213 -11.02 1.05 7.36
CA ILE A 213 -12.25 1.24 8.12
C ILE A 213 -12.91 -0.13 8.26
N MET A 214 -13.53 -0.37 9.41
CA MET A 214 -14.22 -1.63 9.67
C MET A 214 -15.74 -1.43 9.71
N VAL A 215 -16.46 -2.51 9.52
CA VAL A 215 -17.91 -2.58 9.70
C VAL A 215 -18.22 -3.78 10.58
N ASP A 216 -19.04 -3.61 11.62
CA ASP A 216 -19.47 -4.70 12.48
C ASP A 216 -20.56 -5.58 11.82
N HIS A 217 -20.87 -6.72 12.43
CA HIS A 217 -21.93 -7.64 11.98
C HIS A 217 -23.34 -7.03 11.86
N LEU A 218 -23.60 -5.86 12.46
CA LEU A 218 -24.88 -5.14 12.35
C LEU A 218 -24.86 -4.07 11.25
N GLY A 219 -23.73 -3.92 10.54
CA GLY A 219 -23.54 -2.90 9.53
C GLY A 219 -23.12 -1.54 10.08
N ASN A 220 -22.70 -1.43 11.34
CA ASN A 220 -22.23 -0.16 11.88
C ASN A 220 -20.77 0.09 11.49
N LYS A 221 -20.46 1.31 11.07
CA LYS A 221 -19.09 1.76 10.83
C LYS A 221 -18.29 1.74 12.14
N VAL A 222 -17.07 1.20 12.06
CA VAL A 222 -16.06 1.21 13.11
C VAL A 222 -14.85 1.97 12.56
N ASP A 223 -14.63 3.19 13.05
CA ASP A 223 -13.62 4.11 12.52
C ASP A 223 -12.21 3.91 13.13
N GLY A 224 -11.26 4.73 12.69
CA GLY A 224 -9.86 4.66 13.13
C GLY A 224 -9.68 4.80 14.63
N ASP A 225 -10.46 5.65 15.30
CA ASP A 225 -10.38 5.84 16.76
C ASP A 225 -10.86 4.58 17.49
N GLN A 226 -11.96 4.00 17.02
CA GLN A 226 -12.49 2.75 17.60
C GLN A 226 -11.55 1.57 17.36
N ILE A 227 -10.96 1.46 16.17
CA ILE A 227 -9.95 0.44 15.84
C ILE A 227 -8.71 0.60 16.74
N ALA A 228 -8.18 1.81 16.84
CA ALA A 228 -7.04 2.12 17.70
C ALA A 228 -7.34 1.79 19.17
N TYR A 229 -8.53 2.13 19.66
CA TYR A 229 -8.98 1.78 21.00
C TYR A 229 -9.02 0.27 21.24
N ILE A 230 -9.55 -0.52 20.29
CA ILE A 230 -9.58 -1.99 20.39
C ILE A 230 -8.16 -2.56 20.52
N ILE A 231 -7.23 -2.13 19.65
CA ILE A 231 -5.82 -2.56 19.66
C ILE A 231 -5.14 -2.18 20.98
N ALA A 232 -5.28 -0.92 21.41
CA ALA A 232 -4.68 -0.41 22.65
C ALA A 232 -5.21 -1.14 23.88
N ARG A 233 -6.53 -1.39 23.93
CA ARG A 233 -7.18 -2.08 25.04
C ARG A 233 -6.73 -3.53 25.14
N ASP A 234 -6.56 -4.22 24.03
CA ASP A 234 -6.04 -5.58 24.01
C ASP A 234 -4.57 -5.63 24.46
N ALA A 235 -3.71 -4.75 23.93
CA ALA A 235 -2.31 -4.63 24.35
C ALA A 235 -2.18 -4.33 25.85
N LEU A 236 -3.07 -3.50 26.41
CA LEU A 236 -3.12 -3.23 27.84
C LEU A 236 -3.50 -4.48 28.65
N ARG A 237 -4.50 -5.25 28.20
CA ARG A 237 -4.90 -6.51 28.84
C ARG A 237 -3.80 -7.57 28.83
N ARG A 238 -2.97 -7.57 27.78
CA ARG A 238 -1.79 -8.44 27.67
C ARG A 238 -0.56 -7.92 28.41
N GLY A 239 -0.62 -6.71 28.97
CA GLY A 239 0.52 -6.07 29.66
C GLY A 239 1.64 -5.63 28.73
N GLU A 240 1.37 -5.49 27.43
CA GLU A 240 2.34 -5.11 26.39
C GLU A 240 2.37 -3.59 26.15
N LEU A 241 1.27 -2.89 26.47
CA LEU A 241 1.18 -1.45 26.29
C LEU A 241 2.04 -0.70 27.32
N LYS A 242 3.07 0.00 26.85
CA LYS A 242 3.90 0.92 27.66
C LYS A 242 3.56 2.36 27.28
N GLY A 243 3.07 3.15 28.23
CA GLY A 243 2.62 4.52 27.99
C GLY A 243 1.14 4.60 27.64
N GLY A 244 0.78 5.44 26.68
CA GLY A 244 -0.60 5.64 26.22
C GLY A 244 -0.69 5.78 24.70
N VAL A 245 -1.89 5.86 24.17
CA VAL A 245 -2.16 6.10 22.75
C VAL A 245 -2.60 7.54 22.56
N VAL A 246 -2.00 8.23 21.60
CA VAL A 246 -2.39 9.58 21.18
C VAL A 246 -2.96 9.46 19.76
N GLY A 247 -4.26 9.78 19.61
CA GLY A 247 -4.88 10.00 18.31
C GLY A 247 -4.66 11.45 17.87
N THR A 248 -4.48 11.67 16.57
CA THR A 248 -4.31 12.99 15.94
C THR A 248 -5.31 13.18 14.83
#